data_AF-A0A6H9V405-F1
#
_entry.id   AF-A0A6H9V405-F1
#
_cell.length_a   1.000
_cell.length_b   1.000
_cell.length_c   1.000
_cell.angle_alpha   90.00
_cell.angle_beta   90.00
_cell.angle_gamma   90.00
#
_symmetry.space_group_name_H-M   'P 1'
#
loop_
_entity.id
_entity.type
_entity.pdbx_description
1 polymer ?
#
loop_
_entity_poly.entity_id
_entity_poly.type
_entity_poly.pdbx_seq_one_letter_code
_entity_poly.pdbx_strand_id
1 'polypeptide(L)'
;MRTLGVVVAVGAVLALLPVTLQLRTPQSRTDDVTAVAAAVRAAGRAGDGVLFMPSRRRVWSLHNPDSLRGLRDLALDRSPVGSHTLYGTEVPAAVIRSRMLATARIVAVGDPAGRPLDRTVREDVKRRVLAAHFGVYGTRHAQGARITVYARPGRC
;
A
#
# COMPACT_ATOMS: atom_id res chain seq x y z
N MET A 1 -10.90 -35.80 36.90
CA MET A 1 -10.37 -34.47 36.49
C MET A 1 -9.70 -34.48 35.12
N ARG A 2 -8.79 -35.42 34.81
CA ARG A 2 -8.11 -35.51 33.49
C ARG A 2 -9.05 -35.66 32.28
N THR A 3 -10.02 -36.56 32.35
CA THR A 3 -10.99 -36.82 31.27
C THR A 3 -11.90 -35.63 30.97
N LEU A 4 -12.38 -34.92 32.00
CA LEU A 4 -13.15 -33.69 31.83
C LEU A 4 -12.33 -32.60 31.12
N GLY A 5 -11.05 -32.45 31.49
CA GLY A 5 -10.14 -31.53 30.82
C GLY A 5 -9.96 -31.84 29.33
N VAL A 6 -9.82 -33.13 28.98
CA VAL A 6 -9.72 -33.56 27.56
C VAL A 6 -11.01 -33.27 26.79
N VAL A 7 -12.18 -33.56 27.36
CA VAL A 7 -13.47 -33.29 26.71
C VAL A 7 -13.66 -31.79 26.48
N VAL A 8 -13.35 -30.96 27.47
CA VAL A 8 -13.41 -29.49 27.34
C VAL A 8 -12.44 -28.98 26.27
N ALA A 9 -11.21 -29.52 26.23
CA ALA A 9 -10.21 -29.14 25.23
C ALA A 9 -10.64 -29.51 23.80
N VAL A 10 -11.13 -30.74 23.60
CA VAL A 10 -11.63 -31.18 22.28
C VAL A 10 -12.85 -30.36 21.87
N GLY A 11 -13.79 -30.10 22.79
CA GLY A 11 -14.94 -29.24 22.54
C GLY A 11 -14.52 -27.83 22.09
N ALA A 12 -13.54 -27.23 22.74
CA ALA A 12 -13.00 -25.92 22.37
C ALA A 12 -12.35 -25.93 20.97
N VAL A 13 -11.57 -26.98 20.63
CA VAL A 13 -10.97 -27.12 19.29
C VAL A 13 -12.05 -27.24 18.22
N LEU A 14 -13.07 -28.08 18.44
CA LEU A 14 -14.17 -28.25 17.49
C LEU A 14 -14.98 -26.96 17.33
N ALA A 15 -15.22 -26.22 18.41
CA ALA A 15 -15.92 -24.93 18.37
C ALA A 15 -15.13 -23.84 17.60
N LEU A 16 -13.80 -23.86 17.66
CA LEU A 16 -12.94 -22.90 16.95
C LEU A 16 -12.63 -23.31 15.50
N LEU A 17 -12.81 -24.58 15.13
CA LEU A 17 -12.56 -25.09 13.79
C LEU A 17 -13.17 -24.23 12.66
N PRO A 18 -14.48 -23.87 12.67
CA PRO A 18 -15.05 -23.03 11.61
C PRO A 18 -14.41 -21.65 11.53
N VAL A 19 -14.06 -21.04 12.67
CA VAL A 19 -13.35 -19.74 12.71
C VAL A 19 -11.97 -19.87 12.07
N THR A 20 -11.23 -20.93 12.39
CA THR A 20 -9.90 -21.17 11.79
C THR A 20 -9.98 -21.43 10.29
N LEU A 21 -11.02 -22.10 9.80
CA LEU A 21 -11.25 -22.30 8.37
C LEU A 21 -11.59 -20.98 7.68
N GLN A 22 -12.45 -20.16 8.29
CA GLN A 22 -12.79 -18.85 7.75
C GLN A 22 -11.55 -17.95 7.63
N LEU A 23 -10.66 -17.94 8.62
CA LEU A 23 -9.40 -17.17 8.61
C LEU A 23 -8.41 -17.60 7.51
N ARG A 24 -8.59 -18.78 6.92
CA ARG A 24 -7.77 -19.25 5.78
C ARG A 24 -8.34 -18.83 4.42
N THR A 25 -9.54 -18.26 4.40
CA THR A 25 -10.16 -17.77 3.17
C THR A 25 -9.66 -16.36 2.82
N PRO A 26 -9.58 -15.99 1.52
CA PRO A 26 -9.28 -14.61 1.10
C PRO A 26 -10.24 -13.57 1.69
N GLN A 27 -11.51 -13.95 1.92
CA GLN A 27 -12.57 -13.07 2.43
C GLN A 27 -12.30 -12.59 3.87
N SER A 28 -11.45 -13.31 4.62
CA SER A 28 -11.02 -12.89 5.96
C SER A 28 -9.99 -11.74 5.94
N ARG A 29 -9.43 -11.41 4.77
CA ARG A 29 -8.43 -10.36 4.64
C ARG A 29 -9.09 -8.99 4.64
N THR A 30 -8.46 -8.04 5.32
CA THR A 30 -8.88 -6.64 5.31
C THR A 30 -8.59 -5.96 3.97
N ASP A 31 -7.65 -6.51 3.19
CA ASP A 31 -7.25 -6.03 1.87
C ASP A 31 -7.27 -7.14 0.80
N ASP A 32 -7.45 -6.72 -0.45
CA ASP A 32 -7.25 -7.56 -1.63
C ASP A 32 -6.03 -7.05 -2.40
N VAL A 33 -4.86 -7.62 -2.10
CA VAL A 33 -3.59 -7.19 -2.71
C VAL A 33 -3.56 -7.42 -4.22
N THR A 34 -4.28 -8.42 -4.73
CA THR A 34 -4.37 -8.69 -6.18
C THR A 34 -5.15 -7.58 -6.87
N ALA A 35 -6.28 -7.17 -6.29
CA ALA A 35 -7.05 -6.03 -6.78
C ALA A 35 -6.25 -4.71 -6.70
N VAL A 36 -5.47 -4.51 -5.63
CA VAL A 36 -4.58 -3.35 -5.51
C VAL A 36 -3.54 -3.32 -6.63
N ALA A 37 -2.84 -4.43 -6.87
CA ALA A 37 -1.85 -4.53 -7.93
C ALA A 37 -2.46 -4.31 -9.33
N ALA A 38 -3.67 -4.83 -9.58
CA ALA A 38 -4.40 -4.58 -10.82
C ALA A 38 -4.78 -3.09 -10.96
N ALA A 39 -5.27 -2.47 -9.89
CA ALA A 39 -5.64 -1.05 -9.89
C ALA A 39 -4.43 -0.12 -10.11
N VAL A 40 -3.27 -0.44 -9.52
CA VAL A 40 -2.02 0.31 -9.74
C VAL A 40 -1.57 0.20 -11.20
N ARG A 41 -1.56 -1.02 -11.75
CA ARG A 41 -1.19 -1.27 -13.15
C ARG A 41 -2.11 -0.54 -14.13
N ALA A 42 -3.41 -0.52 -13.86
CA ALA A 42 -4.40 0.17 -14.68
C ALA A 42 -4.35 1.70 -14.54
N ALA A 43 -3.87 2.22 -13.41
CA ALA A 43 -3.75 3.65 -13.15
C ALA A 43 -2.45 4.25 -13.71
N GLY A 44 -1.35 3.48 -13.66
CA GLY A 44 -0.03 3.93 -14.06
C GLY A 44 0.21 3.87 -15.57
N ARG A 45 1.07 4.76 -16.06
CA ARG A 45 1.68 4.65 -17.40
C ARG A 45 3.20 4.73 -17.29
N ALA A 46 3.90 4.26 -18.32
CA ALA A 46 5.36 4.31 -18.33
C ALA A 46 5.88 5.75 -18.10
N GLY A 47 6.82 5.89 -17.17
CA GLY A 47 7.39 7.17 -16.76
C GLY A 47 6.66 7.85 -15.59
N ASP A 48 5.52 7.34 -15.15
CA ASP A 48 4.84 7.86 -13.95
C ASP A 48 5.64 7.51 -12.68
N GLY A 49 5.52 8.39 -11.68
CA GLY A 49 5.98 8.09 -10.33
C GLY A 49 4.95 7.27 -9.56
N VAL A 50 5.40 6.45 -8.61
CA VAL A 50 4.53 5.82 -7.60
C VAL A 50 4.95 6.26 -6.20
N LEU A 51 3.97 6.47 -5.32
CA LEU A 51 4.18 6.74 -3.90
C LEU A 51 3.32 5.81 -3.07
N PHE A 52 3.94 5.08 -2.14
CA PHE A 52 3.23 4.36 -1.08
C PHE A 52 3.05 5.27 0.13
N MET A 53 1.81 5.41 0.57
CA MET A 53 1.39 6.38 1.60
C MET A 53 0.45 5.71 2.61
N PRO A 54 0.97 5.17 3.72
CA PRO A 54 2.38 5.22 4.14
C PRO A 54 3.29 4.18 3.48
N SER A 55 4.61 4.31 3.68
CA SER A 55 5.64 3.41 3.13
C SER A 55 5.35 1.92 3.32
N ARG A 56 4.73 1.51 4.45
CA ARG A 56 4.31 0.12 4.71
C ARG A 56 3.34 -0.45 3.67
N ARG A 57 2.64 0.40 2.92
CA ARG A 57 1.72 -0.02 1.84
C ARG A 57 2.45 -0.54 0.61
N ARG A 58 3.77 -0.42 0.55
CA ARG A 58 4.60 -1.13 -0.44
C ARG A 58 4.44 -2.65 -0.36
N VAL A 59 4.01 -3.19 0.78
CA VAL A 59 3.69 -4.62 0.93
C VAL A 59 2.68 -5.11 -0.11
N TRP A 60 1.75 -4.26 -0.54
CA TRP A 60 0.71 -4.62 -1.50
C TRP A 60 1.25 -4.96 -2.90
N SER A 61 2.43 -4.46 -3.28
CA SER A 61 3.06 -4.80 -4.55
C SER A 61 4.01 -6.00 -4.49
N LEU A 62 4.40 -6.46 -3.30
CA LEU A 62 5.46 -7.48 -3.16
C LEU A 62 5.07 -8.85 -3.74
N HIS A 63 3.77 -9.20 -3.72
CA HIS A 63 3.28 -10.45 -4.32
C HIS A 63 3.33 -10.44 -5.85
N ASN A 64 3.33 -9.26 -6.48
CA ASN A 64 3.34 -9.07 -7.93
C ASN A 64 4.11 -7.80 -8.32
N PRO A 65 5.46 -7.84 -8.31
CA PRO A 65 6.29 -6.66 -8.60
C PRO A 65 6.06 -6.08 -10.00
N ASP A 66 5.62 -6.90 -10.96
CA ASP A 66 5.28 -6.48 -12.32
C ASP A 66 4.13 -5.47 -12.39
N SER A 67 3.32 -5.37 -11.33
CA SER A 67 2.30 -4.30 -11.21
C SER A 67 2.90 -2.89 -11.20
N LEU A 68 4.19 -2.76 -10.92
CA LEU A 68 4.94 -1.50 -10.93
C LEU A 68 5.79 -1.32 -12.18
N ARG A 69 5.70 -2.21 -13.17
CA ARG A 69 6.52 -2.13 -14.39
C ARG A 69 6.31 -0.78 -15.10
N GLY A 70 7.40 -0.07 -15.36
CA GLY A 70 7.38 1.26 -15.98
C GLY A 70 7.10 2.42 -15.02
N LEU A 71 6.82 2.14 -13.74
CA LEU A 71 6.68 3.14 -12.69
C LEU A 71 7.98 3.29 -11.91
N ARG A 72 8.24 4.50 -11.43
CA ARG A 72 9.37 4.79 -10.54
C ARG A 72 8.89 5.07 -9.13
N ASP A 73 9.28 4.25 -8.15
CA ASP A 73 9.02 4.57 -6.74
C ASP A 73 9.84 5.80 -6.35
N LEU A 74 9.15 6.92 -6.10
CA LEU A 74 9.79 8.21 -5.87
C LEU A 74 10.39 8.31 -4.45
N ALA A 75 9.92 7.49 -3.52
CA ALA A 75 10.37 7.51 -2.13
C ALA A 75 11.42 6.45 -1.80
N LEU A 76 11.50 5.37 -2.58
CA LEU A 76 12.43 4.27 -2.33
C LEU A 76 13.90 4.70 -2.45
N ASP A 77 14.68 4.29 -1.47
CA ASP A 77 16.13 4.34 -1.45
C ASP A 77 16.70 2.96 -1.75
N ARG A 78 16.52 2.03 -0.79
CA ARG A 78 16.90 0.63 -0.93
C ARG A 78 15.66 -0.27 -0.92
N SER A 79 15.64 -1.24 -1.82
CA SER A 79 14.56 -2.22 -1.91
C SER A 79 14.40 -3.04 -0.62
N PRO A 80 13.26 -3.73 -0.42
CA PRO A 80 13.09 -4.66 0.71
C PRO A 80 14.27 -5.64 0.84
N VAL A 81 14.66 -6.27 -0.27
CA VAL A 81 15.80 -7.19 -0.33
C VAL A 81 17.11 -6.48 -0.01
N GLY A 82 17.39 -5.34 -0.64
CA GLY A 82 18.66 -4.61 -0.48
C GLY A 82 18.83 -3.87 0.86
N SER A 83 17.77 -3.78 1.66
CA SER A 83 17.82 -3.15 2.99
C SER A 83 17.62 -4.15 4.13
N HIS A 84 17.27 -5.40 3.84
CA HIS A 84 16.84 -6.40 4.83
C HIS A 84 15.65 -5.92 5.68
N THR A 85 14.71 -5.20 5.07
CA THR A 85 13.48 -4.73 5.72
C THR A 85 12.26 -5.11 4.90
N LEU A 86 11.10 -5.26 5.54
CA LEU A 86 9.88 -5.69 4.83
C LEU A 86 9.43 -4.70 3.75
N TYR A 87 9.68 -3.41 3.93
CA TYR A 87 9.17 -2.37 3.04
C TYR A 87 10.26 -1.63 2.25
N GLY A 88 11.54 -1.92 2.49
CA GLY A 88 12.61 -1.06 2.00
C GLY A 88 12.79 0.20 2.86
N THR A 89 13.86 0.95 2.56
CA THR A 89 14.10 2.25 3.19
C THR A 89 13.73 3.38 2.26
N GLU A 90 13.29 4.50 2.83
CA GLU A 90 12.98 5.70 2.05
C GLU A 90 14.11 6.72 2.13
N VAL A 91 14.31 7.44 1.02
CA VAL A 91 15.20 8.59 0.95
C VAL A 91 14.75 9.72 1.89
N PRO A 92 15.62 10.69 2.23
CA PRO A 92 15.24 11.85 3.02
C PRO A 92 14.10 12.66 2.38
N ALA A 93 13.29 13.34 3.20
CA ALA A 93 12.11 14.07 2.76
C ALA A 93 12.40 15.13 1.67
N ALA A 94 13.56 15.80 1.72
CA ALA A 94 13.98 16.75 0.69
C ALA A 94 14.17 16.08 -0.68
N VAL A 95 14.73 14.86 -0.70
CA VAL A 95 14.92 14.07 -1.91
C VAL A 95 13.58 13.57 -2.45
N ILE A 96 12.66 13.12 -1.57
CA ILE A 96 11.29 12.75 -1.96
C ILE A 96 10.62 13.95 -2.65
N ARG A 97 10.67 15.14 -2.04
CA ARG A 97 10.10 16.37 -2.61
C ARG A 97 10.68 16.68 -3.98
N SER A 98 12.00 16.65 -4.12
CA SER A 98 12.68 16.92 -5.41
C SER A 98 12.20 15.95 -6.50
N ARG A 99 12.19 14.64 -6.20
CA ARG A 99 11.74 13.60 -7.15
C ARG A 99 10.27 13.75 -7.54
N MET A 100 9.40 14.07 -6.58
CA MET A 100 8.00 14.38 -6.84
C MET A 100 7.86 15.57 -7.78
N LEU A 101 8.55 16.68 -7.50
CA LEU A 101 8.44 17.90 -8.31
C LEU A 101 8.96 17.73 -9.73
N ALA A 102 9.93 16.85 -9.95
CA ALA A 102 10.45 16.49 -11.27
C ALA A 102 9.53 15.56 -12.08
N THR A 103 8.45 15.05 -11.47
CA THR A 103 7.54 14.09 -12.09
C THR A 103 6.24 14.79 -12.51
N ALA A 104 5.73 14.47 -13.70
CA ALA A 104 4.50 15.07 -14.23
C ALA A 104 3.23 14.42 -13.65
N ARG A 105 3.26 13.10 -13.41
CA ARG A 105 2.12 12.34 -12.90
C ARG A 105 2.55 11.28 -11.89
N ILE A 106 1.80 11.16 -10.81
CA ILE A 106 2.09 10.32 -9.65
C ILE A 106 0.88 9.45 -9.32
N VAL A 107 1.10 8.14 -9.21
CA VAL A 107 0.14 7.19 -8.65
C VAL A 107 0.39 7.07 -7.16
N ALA A 108 -0.48 7.62 -6.34
CA ALA A 108 -0.44 7.45 -4.89
C ALA A 108 -1.25 6.23 -4.47
N VAL A 109 -0.61 5.31 -3.75
CA VAL A 109 -1.21 4.09 -3.22
C VAL A 109 -1.26 4.21 -1.71
N GLY A 110 -2.47 4.29 -1.17
CA GLY A 110 -2.63 4.54 0.25
C GLY A 110 -3.88 3.94 0.86
N ASP A 111 -4.06 4.24 2.14
CA ASP A 111 -5.22 3.80 2.89
C ASP A 111 -6.53 4.46 2.40
N PRO A 112 -7.69 3.79 2.64
CA PRO A 112 -9.00 4.42 2.51
C PRO A 112 -9.11 5.67 3.39
N ALA A 113 -10.02 6.57 3.03
CA ALA A 113 -10.31 7.76 3.83
C ALA A 113 -10.71 7.38 5.27
N GLY A 114 -10.39 8.25 6.24
CA GLY A 114 -10.71 8.04 7.65
C GLY A 114 -9.75 7.13 8.43
N ARG A 115 -8.74 6.52 7.77
CA ARG A 115 -7.69 5.79 8.47
C ARG A 115 -6.68 6.75 9.13
N PRO A 116 -6.12 6.41 10.31
CA PRO A 116 -5.07 7.20 10.94
C PRO A 116 -3.88 7.40 10.00
N LEU A 117 -3.32 8.61 10.01
CA LEU A 117 -2.16 8.96 9.21
C LEU A 117 -0.87 8.72 9.98
N ASP A 118 0.13 8.17 9.31
CA ASP A 118 1.51 8.15 9.79
C ASP A 118 2.10 9.56 9.71
N ARG A 119 2.53 10.13 10.85
CA ARG A 119 3.04 11.50 10.98
C ARG A 119 4.56 11.59 10.91
N THR A 120 5.19 10.82 10.03
CA THR A 120 6.63 10.98 9.78
C THR A 120 6.88 12.16 8.85
N VAL A 121 8.06 12.79 8.93
CA VAL A 121 8.45 13.90 8.06
C VAL A 121 8.34 13.53 6.56
N ARG A 122 8.63 12.26 6.22
CA ARG A 122 8.51 11.75 4.84
C ARG A 122 7.06 11.64 4.39
N GLU A 123 6.17 11.19 5.25
CA GLU A 123 4.74 11.09 4.93
C GLU A 123 4.08 12.46 4.84
N ASP A 124 4.47 13.39 5.72
CA ASP A 124 4.01 14.78 5.67
C ASP A 124 4.46 15.50 4.40
N VAL A 125 5.71 15.31 3.95
CA VAL A 125 6.17 15.95 2.71
C VAL A 125 5.44 15.41 1.49
N LYS A 126 5.16 14.11 1.41
CA LYS A 126 4.37 13.52 0.32
C LYS A 126 2.98 14.17 0.25
N ARG A 127 2.27 14.23 1.38
CA ARG A 127 0.93 14.86 1.46
C ARG A 127 0.96 16.33 1.07
N ARG A 128 1.89 17.12 1.63
CA ARG A 128 2.00 18.55 1.34
C ARG A 128 2.32 18.83 -0.11
N VAL A 129 3.25 18.09 -0.71
CA VAL A 129 3.63 18.29 -2.12
C VAL A 129 2.49 17.91 -3.05
N LEU A 130 1.79 16.80 -2.81
CA LEU A 130 0.60 16.44 -3.60
C LEU A 130 -0.46 17.54 -3.53
N ALA A 131 -0.78 18.03 -2.33
CA ALA A 131 -1.79 19.07 -2.14
C ALA A 131 -1.41 20.42 -2.77
N ALA A 132 -0.13 20.80 -2.73
CA ALA A 132 0.32 22.11 -3.21
C ALA A 132 0.60 22.17 -4.72
N HIS A 133 0.91 21.04 -5.36
CA HIS A 133 1.53 21.03 -6.68
C HIS A 133 0.85 20.13 -7.72
N PHE A 134 -0.12 19.32 -7.31
CA PHE A 134 -0.80 18.36 -8.17
C PHE A 134 -2.32 18.44 -8.01
N GLY A 135 -3.04 18.25 -9.12
CA GLY A 135 -4.48 18.01 -9.12
C GLY A 135 -4.81 16.52 -9.11
N VAL A 136 -5.94 16.15 -8.53
CA VAL A 136 -6.45 14.78 -8.60
C VAL A 136 -7.05 14.57 -9.99
N TYR A 137 -6.51 13.59 -10.73
CA TYR A 137 -7.02 13.19 -12.04
C TYR A 137 -8.06 12.08 -11.94
N GLY A 138 -7.88 11.16 -10.99
CA GLY A 138 -8.84 10.08 -10.77
C GLY A 138 -8.49 9.26 -9.54
N THR A 139 -9.49 8.61 -8.95
CA THR A 139 -9.32 7.71 -7.82
C THR A 139 -10.01 6.39 -8.10
N ARG A 140 -9.32 5.29 -7.81
CA ARG A 140 -9.85 3.93 -7.81
C ARG A 140 -9.78 3.37 -6.40
N HIS A 141 -10.77 2.56 -6.05
CA HIS A 141 -10.82 1.86 -4.77
C HIS A 141 -10.61 0.37 -5.02
N ALA A 142 -9.80 -0.25 -4.17
CA ALA A 142 -9.71 -1.69 -4.04
C ALA A 142 -9.96 -2.03 -2.56
N GLN A 143 -10.36 -3.26 -2.25
CA GLN A 143 -10.58 -3.64 -0.85
C GLN A 143 -9.33 -3.33 -0.01
N GLY A 144 -9.50 -2.48 1.01
CA GLY A 144 -8.42 -2.06 1.89
C GLY A 144 -7.49 -0.98 1.36
N ALA A 145 -7.70 -0.43 0.14
CA ALA A 145 -6.80 0.55 -0.46
C ALA A 145 -7.49 1.60 -1.33
N ARG A 146 -6.81 2.74 -1.50
CA ARG A 146 -7.16 3.81 -2.42
C ARG A 146 -5.97 4.12 -3.32
N ILE A 147 -6.23 4.13 -4.63
CA ILE A 147 -5.24 4.42 -5.67
C ILE A 147 -5.66 5.74 -6.33
N THR A 148 -4.91 6.80 -6.10
CA THR A 148 -5.21 8.14 -6.64
C THR A 148 -4.13 8.57 -7.61
N VAL A 149 -4.54 8.97 -8.81
CA VAL A 149 -3.66 9.56 -9.81
C VAL A 149 -3.65 11.06 -9.63
N TYR A 150 -2.45 11.61 -9.46
CA TYR A 150 -2.17 13.03 -9.33
C TYR A 150 -1.39 13.51 -10.55
N ALA A 151 -1.80 14.61 -11.18
CA ALA A 151 -1.11 15.18 -12.33
C ALA A 151 -0.80 16.67 -12.09
N ARG A 152 0.27 17.17 -12.72
CA ARG A 152 0.51 18.61 -12.80
C ARG A 152 -0.67 19.28 -13.53
N PRO A 153 -1.06 20.51 -13.15
CA PRO A 153 -2.05 21.28 -13.91
C PRO A 153 -1.68 21.32 -15.39
N GLY A 154 -2.65 21.03 -16.27
CA GLY A 154 -2.45 21.00 -17.73
C GLY A 154 -1.81 19.72 -18.30
N ARG A 155 -1.62 18.67 -17.51
CA ARG A 155 -1.02 17.37 -17.93
C ARG A 155 -1.97 16.17 -17.70
N CYS A 156 -3.28 16.45 -17.67
CA CYS A 156 -4.36 15.48 -17.46
C CYS A 156 -4.64 14.67 -18.74
#